data_AF-A0A1R1X9P2-F1
#
_entry.id   AF-A0A1R1X9P2-F1
#
_cell.length_a   1.000
_cell.length_b   1.000
_cell.length_c   1.000
_cell.angle_alpha   90.00
_cell.angle_beta   90.00
_cell.angle_gamma   90.00
#
_symmetry.space_group_name_H-M   'P 1'
#
loop_
_entity.id
_entity.type
_entity.pdbx_description
1 polymer ?
#
loop_
_entity_poly.entity_id
_entity_poly.type
_entity_poly.pdbx_seq_one_letter_code
_entity_poly.pdbx_strand_id
1 'polypeptide(L)'
;MGQEPLSELVPIELAKWHKAQIPSPKEPSLFITLRKWLAQLPESYQDQKKNEIYKNSFDISDISKQIDLLEQIIKKINPPVAFCHNDLLSGNVLLDDSKEQYKVTFIDYEYGSYNYRGYDIANHFCEYA
;
A
#
# COMPACT_ATOMS: atom_id res chain seq x y z
N MET A 1 -19.25 12.23 16.40
CA MET A 1 -19.62 13.12 15.28
C MET A 1 -18.37 13.77 14.67
N GLY A 2 -17.40 12.98 14.17
CA GLY A 2 -16.12 13.55 13.70
C GLY A 2 -15.47 12.85 12.49
N GLN A 3 -16.16 11.86 11.88
CA GLN A 3 -15.65 11.12 10.71
C GLN A 3 -16.41 11.46 9.41
N GLU A 4 -17.54 12.15 9.49
CA GLU A 4 -18.46 12.38 8.36
C GLU A 4 -17.82 13.05 7.13
N PRO A 5 -16.99 14.11 7.25
CA PRO A 5 -16.38 14.70 6.05
C PRO A 5 -15.31 13.79 5.43
N LEU A 6 -14.59 12.99 6.23
CA LEU A 6 -13.45 12.22 5.73
C LEU A 6 -13.89 11.04 4.85
N SER A 7 -14.92 10.30 5.26
CA SER A 7 -15.44 9.17 4.48
C SER A 7 -15.97 9.59 3.10
N GLU A 8 -16.41 10.84 2.95
CA GLU A 8 -16.90 11.39 1.69
C GLU A 8 -15.77 12.01 0.85
N LEU A 9 -14.84 12.71 1.48
CA LEU A 9 -13.80 13.49 0.79
C LEU A 9 -12.57 12.66 0.41
N VAL A 10 -12.19 11.65 1.20
CA VAL A 10 -11.03 10.81 0.90
C VAL A 10 -11.18 10.08 -0.44
N PRO A 11 -12.32 9.43 -0.77
CA PRO A 11 -12.51 8.81 -2.09
C PRO A 11 -12.41 9.81 -3.24
N ILE A 12 -12.89 11.04 -3.05
CA ILE A 12 -12.83 12.11 -4.06
C ILE A 12 -11.38 12.54 -4.31
N GLU A 13 -10.61 12.75 -3.24
CA GLU A 13 -9.21 13.14 -3.35
C GLU A 13 -8.36 11.99 -3.92
N LEU A 14 -8.63 10.75 -3.52
CA LEU A 14 -7.98 9.55 -4.06
C LEU A 14 -8.24 9.37 -5.55
N ALA A 15 -9.47 9.67 -6.02
CA ALA A 15 -9.78 9.64 -7.44
C ALA A 15 -9.02 10.71 -8.25
N LYS A 16 -8.68 11.86 -7.66
CA LYS A 16 -7.79 12.86 -8.30
C LYS A 16 -6.35 12.36 -8.30
N TRP A 17 -5.89 11.80 -7.17
CA TRP A 17 -4.56 11.23 -7.02
C TRP A 17 -4.26 10.17 -8.09
N HIS A 18 -5.19 9.22 -8.29
CA HIS A 18 -5.06 8.17 -9.30
C HIS A 18 -5.02 8.67 -10.76
N LYS A 19 -5.37 9.92 -11.02
CA LYS A 19 -5.28 10.55 -12.35
C LYS A 19 -3.95 11.29 -12.57
N ALA A 20 -3.16 11.51 -11.51
CA ALA A 20 -1.89 12.21 -11.61
C ALA A 20 -0.95 11.50 -12.60
N GLN A 21 -0.26 12.28 -13.44
CA GLN A 21 0.74 11.78 -14.38
C GLN A 21 2.12 12.16 -13.87
N ILE A 22 2.73 11.24 -13.13
CA ILE A 22 4.09 11.41 -12.61
C ILE A 22 5.09 10.82 -13.61
N PRO A 23 6.21 11.52 -13.91
CA PRO A 23 7.26 11.01 -14.80
C PRO A 23 8.11 9.95 -14.07
N SER A 24 7.53 8.77 -13.85
CA SER A 24 8.16 7.60 -13.25
C SER A 24 7.76 6.32 -14.00
N PRO A 25 8.44 5.17 -13.77
CA PRO A 25 8.05 3.89 -14.35
C PRO A 25 6.58 3.57 -14.07
N LYS A 26 5.83 3.18 -15.10
CA LYS A 26 4.38 2.96 -15.03
C LYS A 26 4.00 1.52 -14.70
N GLU A 27 4.99 0.66 -14.50
CA GLU A 27 4.82 -0.72 -14.09
C GLU A 27 4.35 -0.80 -12.63
N PRO A 28 3.41 -1.70 -12.29
CA PRO A 28 2.91 -1.81 -10.93
C PRO A 28 3.98 -2.34 -9.98
N SER A 29 4.32 -1.56 -8.95
CA SER A 29 5.44 -1.87 -8.07
C SER A 29 5.16 -2.93 -7.01
N LEU A 30 3.90 -3.31 -6.73
CA LEU A 30 3.52 -4.17 -5.59
C LEU A 30 4.39 -5.44 -5.48
N PHE A 31 4.38 -6.28 -6.49
CA PHE A 31 5.08 -7.57 -6.44
C PHE A 31 6.61 -7.41 -6.54
N ILE A 32 7.09 -6.35 -7.19
CA ILE A 32 8.52 -6.00 -7.22
C ILE A 32 8.99 -5.66 -5.80
N THR A 33 8.24 -4.82 -5.09
CA THR A 33 8.54 -4.42 -3.72
C THR A 33 8.49 -5.60 -2.76
N LEU A 34 7.44 -6.43 -2.83
CA LEU A 34 7.32 -7.62 -1.97
C LEU A 34 8.52 -8.57 -2.13
N ARG A 35 8.96 -8.85 -3.36
CA ARG A 35 10.14 -9.70 -3.61
C ARG A 35 11.43 -9.06 -3.13
N LYS A 36 11.57 -7.74 -3.35
CA LYS A 36 12.72 -6.98 -2.86
C LYS A 36 12.83 -7.03 -1.34
N TRP A 37 11.71 -6.96 -0.63
CA TRP A 37 11.69 -7.06 0.84
C TRP A 37 11.94 -8.49 1.32
N LEU A 38 11.33 -9.49 0.68
CA LEU A 38 11.56 -10.90 1.01
C LEU A 38 13.04 -11.28 0.86
N ALA A 39 13.70 -10.81 -0.20
CA ALA A 39 15.12 -11.06 -0.46
C ALA A 39 16.07 -10.37 0.53
N GLN A 40 15.61 -9.38 1.29
CA GLN A 40 16.40 -8.71 2.33
C GLN A 40 16.30 -9.40 3.70
N LEU A 41 15.41 -10.38 3.84
CA LEU A 41 15.30 -11.11 5.09
C LEU A 41 16.57 -11.94 5.35
N PRO A 42 17.12 -11.92 6.57
CA PRO A 42 18.30 -12.70 6.90
C PRO A 42 17.93 -14.19 7.03
N GLU A 43 18.90 -15.07 6.79
CA GLU A 43 18.70 -16.51 7.02
C GLU A 43 18.58 -16.86 8.51
N SER A 44 19.14 -16.02 9.38
CA SER A 44 19.09 -16.18 10.84
C SER A 44 19.37 -14.89 11.59
N TYR A 45 18.99 -14.86 12.87
CA TYR A 45 19.37 -13.80 13.81
C TYR A 45 20.39 -14.32 14.83
N GLN A 46 21.30 -13.45 15.30
CA GLN A 46 22.27 -13.81 16.34
C GLN A 46 21.62 -14.08 17.70
N ASP A 47 20.55 -13.34 18.02
CA ASP A 47 19.74 -13.60 19.21
C ASP A 47 18.97 -14.91 19.03
N GLN A 48 19.25 -15.90 19.87
CA GLN A 48 18.68 -17.24 19.77
C GLN A 48 17.15 -17.23 19.87
N LYS A 49 16.59 -16.46 20.81
CA LYS A 49 15.14 -16.39 21.02
C LYS A 49 14.46 -15.76 19.81
N LYS A 50 15.04 -14.68 19.27
CA LYS A 50 14.57 -14.04 18.03
C LYS A 50 14.66 -14.98 16.84
N ASN A 51 15.75 -15.73 16.71
CA ASN A 51 15.97 -16.68 15.62
C ASN A 51 15.00 -17.86 15.68
N GLU A 52 14.73 -18.39 16.87
CA GLU A 52 13.73 -19.43 17.09
C GLU A 52 12.33 -18.95 16.70
N ILE A 53 11.91 -17.75 17.14
CA ILE A 53 10.63 -17.16 16.72
C ILE A 53 10.60 -16.98 15.20
N TYR A 54 11.66 -16.41 14.62
CA TYR A 54 11.74 -16.17 13.19
C TYR A 54 11.58 -17.45 12.37
N LYS A 55 12.36 -18.50 12.69
CA LYS A 55 12.31 -19.77 11.95
C LYS A 55 11.01 -20.55 12.16
N ASN A 56 10.35 -20.39 13.31
CA ASN A 56 9.09 -21.06 13.61
C ASN A 56 7.87 -20.31 13.06
N SER A 57 7.96 -19.00 12.84
CA SER A 57 6.84 -18.17 12.39
C SER A 57 6.86 -17.89 10.88
N PHE A 58 8.02 -18.00 10.21
CA PHE A 58 8.15 -17.62 8.81
C PHE A 58 8.77 -18.73 7.96
N ASP A 59 8.05 -19.17 6.94
CA ASP A 59 8.59 -19.96 5.84
C ASP A 59 8.74 -19.05 4.60
N ILE A 60 9.98 -18.63 4.33
CA ILE A 60 10.32 -17.74 3.21
C ILE A 60 9.93 -18.37 1.86
N SER A 61 10.09 -19.69 1.73
CA SER A 61 9.76 -20.41 0.49
C SER A 61 8.24 -20.43 0.28
N ASP A 62 7.47 -20.66 1.34
CA ASP A 62 6.02 -20.60 1.27
C ASP A 62 5.52 -19.19 0.93
N ILE A 63 6.04 -18.16 1.59
CA ILE A 63 5.71 -16.76 1.29
C ILE A 63 6.03 -16.42 -0.17
N SER A 64 7.18 -16.86 -0.69
CA SER A 64 7.54 -16.65 -2.10
C SER A 64 6.51 -17.28 -3.05
N LYS A 65 6.06 -18.51 -2.76
CA LYS A 65 5.03 -19.19 -3.57
C LYS A 65 3.68 -18.48 -3.50
N GLN A 66 3.30 -17.96 -2.34
CA GLN A 66 2.08 -17.18 -2.18
C GLN A 66 2.12 -15.88 -2.99
N ILE A 67 3.26 -15.17 -2.99
CA ILE A 67 3.46 -13.98 -3.83
C ILE A 67 3.33 -14.34 -5.32
N ASP A 68 3.93 -15.46 -5.77
CA ASP A 68 3.81 -15.95 -7.15
C ASP A 68 2.36 -16.23 -7.54
N LEU A 69 1.63 -16.94 -6.68
CA LEU A 69 0.23 -17.29 -6.90
C LEU A 69 -0.64 -16.03 -7.02
N LEU A 70 -0.50 -15.10 -6.07
CA LEU A 70 -1.25 -13.84 -6.08
C LEU A 70 -0.93 -13.02 -7.33
N GLU A 71 0.34 -12.91 -7.71
CA GLU A 71 0.75 -12.19 -8.92
C GLU A 71 0.14 -12.80 -10.19
N GLN A 72 0.10 -14.13 -10.30
CA GLN A 72 -0.53 -14.82 -11.42
C GLN A 72 -2.04 -14.55 -11.48
N ILE A 73 -2.73 -14.53 -10.34
CA ILE A 73 -4.16 -14.23 -10.26
C ILE A 73 -4.41 -12.77 -10.68
N ILE A 74 -3.64 -11.83 -10.13
CA ILE A 74 -3.78 -10.40 -10.42
C ILE A 74 -3.47 -10.09 -11.89
N LYS A 75 -2.43 -10.70 -12.47
CA LYS A 75 -2.13 -10.51 -13.90
C LYS A 75 -3.27 -10.96 -14.82
N LYS A 76 -4.01 -12.01 -14.45
CA LYS A 76 -5.16 -12.50 -15.24
C LYS A 76 -6.34 -11.52 -15.27
N ILE A 77 -6.57 -10.78 -14.18
CA ILE A 77 -7.65 -9.78 -14.12
C ILE A 77 -7.27 -8.44 -14.76
N ASN A 78 -5.98 -8.25 -15.10
CA ASN A 78 -5.42 -7.05 -15.73
C ASN A 78 -5.99 -5.73 -15.16
N PRO A 79 -5.80 -5.47 -13.85
CA PRO A 79 -6.46 -4.37 -13.20
C PRO A 79 -5.80 -3.05 -13.58
N PRO A 80 -6.54 -1.93 -13.52
CA PRO A 80 -6.00 -0.62 -13.86
C PRO A 80 -4.83 -0.26 -12.96
N VAL A 81 -3.76 0.24 -13.59
CA VAL A 81 -2.59 0.80 -12.92
C VAL A 81 -2.74 2.32 -12.88
N ALA A 82 -2.46 2.91 -11.73
CA ALA A 82 -2.54 4.34 -11.47
C ALA A 82 -1.36 4.76 -10.59
N PHE A 83 -1.10 6.07 -10.48
CA PHE A 83 -0.21 6.57 -9.44
C PHE A 83 -0.93 6.44 -8.10
N CYS A 84 -0.41 5.60 -7.21
CA CYS A 84 -1.01 5.23 -5.94
C CYS A 84 -0.21 5.84 -4.78
N HIS A 85 -0.87 6.03 -3.63
CA HIS A 85 -0.19 6.43 -2.41
C HIS A 85 0.57 5.25 -1.77
N ASN A 86 -0.06 4.06 -1.81
CA ASN A 86 0.37 2.79 -1.24
C ASN A 86 0.43 2.73 0.30
N ASP A 87 0.11 3.82 1.00
CA ASP A 87 0.17 3.90 2.47
C ASP A 87 -0.86 4.92 3.02
N LEU A 88 -2.13 4.76 2.66
CA LEU A 88 -3.17 5.73 2.97
C LEU A 88 -3.81 5.52 4.35
N LEU A 89 -2.97 5.41 5.39
CA LEU A 89 -3.38 5.35 6.78
C LEU A 89 -3.88 6.71 7.30
N SER A 90 -4.61 6.72 8.42
CA SER A 90 -5.26 7.93 8.96
C SER A 90 -4.28 9.08 9.22
N GLY A 91 -3.06 8.78 9.64
CA GLY A 91 -1.99 9.77 9.85
C GLY A 91 -1.52 10.49 8.57
N ASN A 92 -1.77 9.92 7.39
CA ASN A 92 -1.38 10.46 6.10
C ASN A 92 -2.52 11.24 5.42
N VAL A 93 -3.65 11.42 6.11
CA VAL A 93 -4.82 12.14 5.62
C VAL A 93 -5.04 13.39 6.47
N LEU A 94 -4.73 14.56 5.91
CA LEU A 94 -4.96 15.83 6.57
C LEU A 94 -6.31 16.42 6.17
N LEU A 95 -7.12 16.79 7.17
CA LEU A 95 -8.33 17.58 6.99
C LEU A 95 -8.03 19.04 7.34
N ASP A 96 -8.15 19.92 6.35
CA ASP A 96 -8.19 21.37 6.58
C ASP A 96 -9.66 21.77 6.80
N ASP A 97 -9.98 22.06 8.06
CA ASP A 97 -11.29 22.52 8.53
C ASP A 97 -11.34 24.03 8.81
N SER A 98 -10.26 24.75 8.52
CA SER A 98 -10.15 26.19 8.75
C SER A 98 -10.95 27.05 7.75
N LYS A 99 -11.50 26.42 6.71
CA LYS A 99 -12.21 27.05 5.60
C LYS A 99 -13.69 26.69 5.60
N GLU A 100 -14.50 27.50 4.91
CA GLU A 100 -15.92 27.20 4.69
C GLU A 100 -16.16 25.85 3.99
N GLN A 101 -15.16 25.34 3.24
CA GLN A 101 -15.18 24.03 2.61
C GLN A 101 -14.04 23.18 3.15
N TYR A 102 -14.38 22.01 3.69
CA TYR A 102 -13.42 20.98 4.08
C TYR A 102 -12.53 20.58 2.90
N LYS A 103 -11.22 20.49 3.13
CA LYS A 103 -10.27 20.00 2.14
C LYS A 103 -9.44 18.86 2.71
N VAL A 104 -9.42 17.74 1.99
CA VAL A 104 -8.49 16.64 2.25
C VAL A 104 -7.20 16.86 1.47
N THR A 105 -6.06 16.59 2.12
CA THR A 105 -4.75 16.55 1.48
C THR A 105 -4.01 15.31 1.99
N PHE A 106 -3.50 14.50 1.08
CA PHE A 106 -2.61 13.39 1.45
C PHE A 106 -1.20 13.89 1.69
N ILE A 107 -0.42 13.22 2.53
CA ILE A 107 0.99 13.53 2.79
C ILE A 107 1.80 12.25 2.90
N ASP A 108 3.12 12.39 2.96
CA ASP A 108 4.05 11.27 3.15
C ASP A 108 4.02 10.21 2.02
N TYR A 109 4.56 10.61 0.87
CA TYR A 109 4.51 9.81 -0.36
C TYR A 109 5.75 8.92 -0.55
N GLU A 110 6.42 8.49 0.52
CA GLU A 110 7.65 7.70 0.40
C GLU A 110 7.45 6.35 -0.32
N TYR A 111 6.24 5.78 -0.23
CA TYR A 111 5.83 4.60 -0.97
C TYR A 111 5.12 4.91 -2.29
N GLY A 112 4.95 6.19 -2.66
CA GLY A 112 4.20 6.61 -3.84
C GLY A 112 4.81 6.09 -5.15
N SER A 113 4.01 5.38 -5.94
CA SER A 113 4.46 4.77 -7.20
C SER A 113 3.28 4.46 -8.12
N TYR A 114 3.55 4.11 -9.38
CA TYR A 114 2.52 3.42 -10.16
C TYR A 114 2.28 2.03 -9.59
N ASN A 115 1.02 1.73 -9.29
CA ASN A 115 0.61 0.46 -8.73
C ASN A 115 -0.83 0.12 -9.11
N TYR A 116 -1.29 -1.07 -8.73
CA TYR A 116 -2.67 -1.46 -8.96
C TYR A 116 -3.62 -0.56 -8.17
N ARG A 117 -4.54 0.11 -8.86
CA ARG A 117 -5.52 1.02 -8.22
C ARG A 117 -6.30 0.34 -7.10
N GLY A 118 -6.66 -0.93 -7.30
CA GLY A 118 -7.40 -1.72 -6.32
C GLY A 118 -6.61 -2.00 -5.04
N TYR A 119 -5.28 -2.07 -5.11
CA TYR A 119 -4.44 -2.24 -3.93
C TYR A 119 -4.51 -1.00 -3.04
N ASP A 120 -4.38 0.20 -3.61
CA ASP A 120 -4.41 1.46 -2.85
C ASP A 120 -5.74 1.66 -2.10
N ILE A 121 -6.85 1.29 -2.75
CA ILE A 121 -8.20 1.33 -2.17
C ILE A 121 -8.33 0.26 -1.06
N ALA A 122 -7.91 -0.98 -1.34
CA ALA A 122 -8.01 -2.08 -0.37
C ALA A 122 -7.14 -1.81 0.86
N ASN A 123 -5.92 -1.31 0.67
CA ASN A 123 -5.02 -0.92 1.75
C ASN A 123 -5.68 0.13 2.64
N HIS A 124 -6.24 1.20 2.05
CA HIS A 124 -6.96 2.20 2.82
C HIS A 124 -8.11 1.61 3.66
N PHE A 125 -8.85 0.63 3.14
CA PHE A 125 -9.88 -0.07 3.94
C PHE A 125 -9.30 -0.94 5.07
N CYS A 126 -8.12 -1.53 4.88
CA CYS A 126 -7.45 -2.30 5.94
C CYS A 126 -7.06 -1.43 7.15
N GLU A 127 -6.83 -0.13 6.95
CA GLU A 127 -6.49 0.84 8.03
C GLU A 127 -7.69 1.20 8.93
N TYR A 128 -8.88 0.66 8.66
CA TYR A 128 -10.09 0.82 9.50
C TYR A 128 -10.35 -0.38 10.43
N ALA A 129 -9.47 -1.39 10.42
CA ALA A 129 -9.59 -2.61 11.22
C ALA A 129 -9.16 -2.44 12.68
#